data_AF-A0A1B7VGI7-F1
#
_entry.id   AF-A0A1B7VGI7-F1
#
_cell.length_a   1.000
_cell.length_b   1.000
_cell.length_c   1.000
_cell.angle_alpha   90.00
_cell.angle_beta   90.00
_cell.angle_gamma   90.00
#
_symmetry.space_group_name_H-M   'P 1'
#
loop_
_entity.id
_entity.type
_entity.pdbx_description
1 polymer ?
#
loop_
_entity_poly.entity_id
_entity_poly.type
_entity_poly.pdbx_seq_one_letter_code
_entity_poly.pdbx_strand_id
1 'polypeptide(L)'
;MSITVLSDSRFPVQKIGKILSLSIFMWAIFMLPASAQEKEKLWRTLTVSGRGVETISTTLSQVSLGVEIQGKTAEDVQKEAARKSSAVVALLKNRNVEKLMTTGVRLNPVYSYSNNVQRITGYAASNTVSFRIPTDKTGTLLDDAV
;
A
#
# COMPACT_ATOMS: atom_id res chain seq x y z
N MET A 1 -93.42 33.72 -59.59
CA MET A 1 -94.54 32.98 -60.20
C MET A 1 -93.96 31.93 -61.16
N SER A 2 -94.36 30.66 -60.98
CA SER A 2 -94.18 29.48 -61.85
C SER A 2 -92.78 28.83 -61.98
N ILE A 3 -92.46 27.76 -61.23
CA ILE A 3 -92.58 26.28 -61.45
C ILE A 3 -91.67 25.70 -62.58
N THR A 4 -90.92 24.62 -62.28
CA THR A 4 -90.94 23.27 -62.96
C THR A 4 -89.55 22.60 -63.24
N VAL A 5 -89.18 21.63 -62.38
CA VAL A 5 -88.86 20.19 -62.62
C VAL A 5 -87.69 19.68 -63.53
N LEU A 6 -86.90 18.77 -62.91
CA LEU A 6 -86.04 17.62 -63.34
C LEU A 6 -85.00 17.71 -64.47
N SER A 7 -83.79 17.17 -64.17
CA SER A 7 -83.17 16.11 -64.99
C SER A 7 -82.09 15.35 -64.21
N ASP A 8 -82.16 14.02 -64.27
CA ASP A 8 -81.30 13.03 -63.61
C ASP A 8 -80.15 12.61 -64.54
N SER A 9 -78.92 12.47 -64.03
CA SER A 9 -77.84 11.78 -64.76
C SER A 9 -76.76 11.20 -63.83
N ARG A 10 -76.95 9.91 -63.55
CA ARG A 10 -76.01 8.82 -63.23
C ARG A 10 -74.50 9.12 -63.44
N PHE A 11 -73.68 8.91 -62.41
CA PHE A 11 -72.21 8.84 -62.52
C PHE A 11 -71.62 7.53 -61.92
N PRO A 12 -70.56 6.95 -62.54
CA PRO A 12 -70.28 5.51 -62.49
C PRO A 12 -69.41 4.99 -61.32
N VAL A 13 -69.80 3.82 -60.82
CA VAL A 13 -69.19 2.98 -59.76
C VAL A 13 -67.91 2.27 -60.26
N GLN A 14 -66.94 3.02 -60.79
CA GLN A 14 -65.70 2.42 -61.33
C GLN A 14 -64.42 2.92 -60.63
N LYS A 15 -64.51 3.97 -59.81
CA LYS A 15 -63.34 4.58 -59.14
C LYS A 15 -63.17 4.19 -57.66
N ILE A 16 -64.15 3.56 -57.02
CA ILE A 16 -64.14 3.32 -55.56
C ILE A 16 -63.16 2.19 -55.16
N GLY A 17 -63.01 1.14 -55.97
CA GLY A 17 -62.08 0.04 -55.68
C GLY A 17 -60.59 0.45 -55.72
N LYS A 18 -60.23 1.43 -56.57
CA LYS A 18 -58.86 1.96 -56.64
C LYS A 18 -58.51 2.85 -55.44
N ILE A 19 -59.49 3.55 -54.88
CA ILE A 19 -59.29 4.43 -53.73
C ILE A 19 -59.05 3.62 -52.45
N LEU A 20 -59.71 2.46 -52.31
CA LEU A 20 -59.57 1.59 -51.14
C LEU A 20 -58.18 0.92 -51.07
N SER A 21 -57.60 0.54 -52.20
CA SER A 21 -56.25 -0.05 -52.27
C SER A 21 -55.15 0.97 -51.94
N LEU A 22 -55.32 2.23 -52.35
CA LEU A 22 -54.36 3.29 -52.05
C LEU A 22 -54.36 3.66 -50.55
N SER A 23 -55.52 3.63 -49.91
CA SER A 23 -55.66 3.95 -48.48
C SER A 23 -55.02 2.90 -47.56
N ILE A 24 -55.02 1.61 -47.97
CA ILE A 24 -54.33 0.53 -47.24
C ILE A 24 -52.81 0.64 -47.38
N PHE A 25 -52.32 1.04 -48.55
CA PHE A 25 -50.89 1.26 -48.75
C PHE A 25 -50.38 2.47 -47.96
N MET A 26 -51.23 3.50 -47.80
CA MET A 26 -50.92 4.68 -46.98
C MET A 26 -50.90 4.39 -45.47
N TRP A 27 -51.58 3.34 -45.01
CA TRP A 27 -51.55 2.91 -43.61
C TRP A 27 -50.34 2.06 -43.25
N ALA A 28 -49.82 1.28 -44.21
CA ALA A 28 -48.62 0.46 -44.03
C ALA A 28 -47.33 1.30 -43.87
N ILE A 29 -47.30 2.54 -44.36
CA ILE A 29 -46.18 3.47 -44.18
C ILE A 29 -46.19 4.09 -42.76
N PHE A 30 -47.31 4.03 -42.04
CA PHE A 30 -47.42 4.55 -40.67
C PHE A 30 -46.97 3.55 -39.58
N MET A 31 -46.67 2.31 -39.96
CA MET A 31 -46.09 1.28 -39.10
C MET A 31 -44.60 1.07 -39.44
N LEU A 32 -43.82 2.15 -39.44
CA LEU A 32 -42.37 2.01 -39.32
C LEU A 32 -42.05 1.48 -37.92
N PRO A 33 -41.09 0.56 -37.76
CA PRO A 33 -40.70 0.08 -36.45
C PRO A 33 -40.21 1.28 -35.65
N ALA A 34 -40.80 1.52 -34.49
CA ALA A 34 -40.17 2.34 -33.46
C ALA A 34 -38.94 1.55 -32.99
N SER A 35 -37.86 1.58 -33.76
CA SER A 35 -36.55 1.16 -33.34
C SER A 35 -36.28 1.87 -32.03
N ALA A 36 -36.10 1.08 -30.98
CA ALA A 36 -35.88 1.50 -29.62
C ALA A 36 -34.98 2.75 -29.58
N GLN A 37 -35.57 3.90 -29.22
CA GLN A 37 -34.76 5.02 -28.74
C GLN A 37 -34.19 4.59 -27.39
N GLU A 38 -33.06 3.90 -27.43
CA GLU A 38 -32.15 3.85 -26.31
C GLU A 38 -31.80 5.31 -25.99
N LYS A 39 -32.43 5.87 -24.95
CA LYS A 39 -32.03 7.16 -24.41
C LYS A 39 -30.55 7.03 -24.10
N GLU A 40 -29.69 7.65 -24.91
CA GLU A 40 -28.28 7.75 -24.64
C GLU A 40 -28.13 8.20 -23.19
N LYS A 41 -27.59 7.29 -22.37
CA LYS A 41 -27.43 7.49 -20.94
C LYS A 41 -26.35 8.57 -20.81
N LEU A 42 -26.76 9.84 -20.78
CA LEU A 42 -25.88 10.99 -20.57
C LEU A 42 -25.20 10.82 -19.21
N TRP A 43 -24.02 10.19 -19.20
CA TRP A 43 -23.20 10.03 -18.03
C TRP A 43 -22.68 11.40 -17.62
N ARG A 44 -23.34 12.03 -16.65
CA ARG A 44 -22.84 13.23 -15.95
C ARG A 44 -21.82 12.83 -14.89
N THR A 45 -20.84 12.02 -15.28
CA THR A 45 -19.83 11.47 -14.38
C THR A 45 -18.53 12.19 -14.62
N LEU A 46 -18.12 13.02 -13.65
CA LEU A 46 -16.79 13.58 -13.62
C LEU A 46 -15.88 12.61 -12.86
N THR A 47 -15.07 11.84 -13.60
CA THR A 47 -14.06 10.97 -13.00
C THR A 47 -12.80 11.78 -12.76
N VAL A 48 -12.52 12.05 -11.50
CA VAL A 48 -11.26 12.67 -11.07
C VAL A 48 -10.34 11.59 -10.50
N SER A 49 -9.05 11.67 -10.84
CA SER A 49 -8.01 10.91 -10.17
C SER A 49 -7.07 11.90 -9.49
N GLY A 50 -6.85 11.70 -8.19
CA GLY A 50 -5.93 12.48 -7.39
C GLY A 50 -4.83 11.57 -6.86
N ARG A 51 -3.59 12.04 -6.88
CA ARG A 51 -2.45 11.35 -6.25
C ARG A 51 -1.94 12.23 -5.12
N GLY A 52 -2.07 11.76 -3.88
CA GLY A 52 -1.39 12.35 -2.72
C GLY A 52 -0.05 11.65 -2.51
N VAL A 53 1.01 12.42 -2.30
CA VAL A 53 2.31 11.92 -1.84
C VAL A 53 2.67 12.72 -0.59
N GLU A 54 2.95 12.02 0.50
CA GLU A 54 3.45 12.60 1.75
C GLU A 54 4.83 12.00 2.04
N THR A 55 5.76 12.84 2.46
CA THR A 55 7.11 12.40 2.86
C THR A 55 7.32 12.76 4.32
N ILE A 56 7.56 11.75 5.15
CA ILE A 56 7.80 11.92 6.58
C ILE A 56 9.27 11.62 6.85
N SER A 57 9.95 12.55 7.54
CA SER A 57 11.35 12.38 7.92
C SER A 57 11.49 11.36 9.05
N THR A 58 12.60 10.60 9.07
CA THR A 58 12.87 9.61 10.11
C THR A 58 13.20 10.27 11.45
N THR A 59 12.27 10.19 12.40
CA THR A 59 12.42 10.81 13.73
C THR A 59 13.18 9.95 14.74
N LEU A 60 13.13 8.61 14.60
CA LEU A 60 13.78 7.66 15.49
C LEU A 60 14.70 6.73 14.71
N SER A 61 15.92 6.58 15.20
CA SER A 61 16.91 5.63 14.71
C SER A 61 17.03 4.45 15.68
N GLN A 62 17.08 3.24 15.14
CA GLN A 62 17.34 2.02 15.93
C GLN A 62 18.83 1.68 15.84
N VAL A 63 19.48 1.59 16.99
CA VAL A 63 20.91 1.34 17.11
C VAL A 63 21.12 0.01 17.85
N SER A 64 22.19 -0.70 17.49
CA SER A 64 22.63 -1.92 18.15
C SER A 64 24.10 -1.76 18.55
N LEU A 65 24.37 -1.85 19.85
CA LEU A 65 25.69 -1.71 20.43
C LEU A 65 26.13 -3.06 21.04
N GLY A 66 27.31 -3.52 20.64
CA GLY A 66 27.91 -4.75 21.14
C GLY A 66 29.11 -4.46 22.05
N VAL A 67 29.16 -5.08 23.23
CA VAL A 67 30.33 -5.11 24.10
C VAL A 67 30.96 -6.48 23.96
N GLU A 68 32.20 -6.53 23.46
CA GLU A 68 32.99 -7.77 23.37
C GLU A 68 34.21 -7.70 24.29
N ILE A 69 34.42 -8.77 25.05
CA ILE A 69 35.56 -8.92 25.95
C ILE A 69 36.20 -10.29 25.74
N GLN A 70 37.53 -10.31 25.66
CA GLN A 70 38.32 -11.52 25.51
C GLN A 70 39.28 -11.68 26.69
N GLY A 71 39.53 -12.91 27.10
CA GLY A 71 40.41 -13.22 28.23
C GLY A 71 40.72 -14.70 28.35
N LYS A 72 41.55 -15.08 29.31
CA LYS A 72 42.06 -16.46 29.43
C LYS A 72 41.05 -17.43 30.04
N THR A 73 40.21 -16.94 30.94
CA THR A 73 39.26 -17.71 31.76
C THR A 73 37.84 -17.31 31.42
N ALA A 74 36.93 -18.28 31.34
CA ALA A 74 35.52 -18.03 31.06
C ALA A 74 34.86 -17.15 32.13
N GLU A 75 35.20 -17.40 33.40
CA GLU A 75 34.60 -16.71 34.54
C GLU A 75 34.96 -15.22 34.59
N ASP A 76 36.24 -14.88 34.43
CA ASP A 76 36.67 -13.47 34.45
C ASP A 76 36.11 -12.72 33.25
N VAL A 77 36.09 -13.36 32.06
CA VAL A 77 35.52 -12.78 30.84
C VAL A 77 34.03 -12.52 31.00
N GLN A 78 33.28 -13.44 31.61
CA GLN A 78 31.85 -13.27 31.89
C GLN A 78 31.61 -12.15 32.89
N LYS A 79 32.37 -12.09 33.99
CA LYS A 79 32.28 -11.03 35.01
C LYS A 79 32.57 -9.65 34.43
N GLU A 80 33.65 -9.52 33.66
CA GLU A 80 34.02 -8.25 33.02
C GLU A 80 33.04 -7.84 31.94
N ALA A 81 32.55 -8.79 31.12
CA ALA A 81 31.52 -8.51 30.14
C ALA A 81 30.22 -8.03 30.80
N ALA A 82 29.78 -8.67 31.90
CA ALA A 82 28.63 -8.24 32.67
C ALA A 82 28.82 -6.83 33.24
N ARG A 83 29.97 -6.57 33.89
CA ARG A 83 30.29 -5.26 34.48
C ARG A 83 30.27 -4.13 33.45
N LYS A 84 30.94 -4.33 32.31
CA LYS A 84 30.99 -3.33 31.22
C LYS A 84 29.62 -3.16 30.55
N SER A 85 28.88 -4.25 30.32
CA SER A 85 27.54 -4.17 29.75
C SER A 85 26.58 -3.41 30.66
N SER A 86 26.64 -3.63 31.99
CA SER A 86 25.84 -2.89 32.96
C SER A 86 26.18 -1.40 32.97
N ALA A 87 27.46 -1.03 32.84
CA ALA A 87 27.88 0.37 32.73
C ALA A 87 27.31 1.03 31.47
N VAL A 88 27.39 0.36 30.32
CA VAL A 88 26.79 0.85 29.06
C VAL A 88 25.28 1.02 29.20
N VAL A 89 24.58 0.03 29.77
CA VAL A 89 23.13 0.12 30.01
C VAL A 89 22.80 1.29 30.94
N ALA A 90 23.60 1.56 31.97
CA ALA A 90 23.39 2.70 32.86
C ALA A 90 23.58 4.05 32.14
N LEU A 91 24.59 4.17 31.29
CA LEU A 91 24.82 5.36 30.46
C LEU A 91 23.65 5.59 29.49
N LEU A 92 23.20 4.53 28.81
CA LEU A 92 22.06 4.59 27.88
C LEU A 92 20.77 4.99 28.59
N LYS A 93 20.53 4.46 29.81
CA LYS A 93 19.39 4.89 30.64
C LYS A 93 19.46 6.39 30.99
N ASN A 94 20.64 6.90 31.34
CA ASN A 94 20.82 8.32 31.65
C ASN A 94 20.58 9.23 30.42
N ARG A 95 20.84 8.72 29.20
CA ARG A 95 20.58 9.41 27.94
C ARG A 95 19.12 9.34 27.47
N ASN A 96 18.24 8.75 28.29
CA ASN A 96 16.80 8.66 28.09
C ASN A 96 16.40 8.02 26.74
N VAL A 97 17.07 6.91 26.39
CA VAL A 97 16.79 6.15 25.16
C VAL A 97 15.52 5.33 25.28
N GLU A 98 14.80 5.16 24.17
CA GLU A 98 13.59 4.36 24.11
C GLU A 98 13.91 2.89 23.78
N LYS A 99 13.03 1.97 24.22
CA LYS A 99 13.10 0.54 23.89
C LYS A 99 14.49 -0.09 24.09
N LEU A 100 15.15 0.24 25.19
CA LEU A 100 16.42 -0.37 25.58
C LEU A 100 16.23 -1.85 25.90
N MET A 101 16.82 -2.73 25.10
CA MET A 101 16.69 -4.18 25.21
C MET A 101 18.03 -4.86 24.99
N THR A 102 18.38 -5.83 25.83
CA THR A 102 19.49 -6.75 25.56
C THR A 102 19.01 -7.80 24.55
N THR A 103 19.65 -7.85 23.38
CA THR A 103 19.25 -8.75 22.29
C THR A 103 20.02 -10.07 22.31
N GLY A 104 21.15 -10.15 23.01
CA GLY A 104 21.86 -11.42 23.15
C GLY A 104 23.10 -11.34 24.03
N VAL A 105 23.40 -12.46 24.69
CA VAL A 105 24.64 -12.68 25.45
C VAL A 105 25.23 -13.99 24.96
N ARG A 106 26.50 -13.99 24.59
CA ARG A 106 27.22 -15.16 24.09
C ARG A 106 28.57 -15.26 24.77
N LEU A 107 29.01 -16.50 25.00
CA LEU A 107 30.34 -16.83 25.48
C LEU A 107 30.88 -17.95 24.61
N ASN A 108 31.98 -17.69 23.91
CA ASN A 108 32.57 -18.63 22.97
C ASN A 108 34.05 -18.87 23.33
N PRO A 109 34.54 -20.12 23.29
CA PRO A 109 35.97 -20.39 23.40
C PRO A 109 36.71 -19.89 22.16
N VAL A 110 37.91 -19.35 22.36
CA VAL A 110 38.82 -18.89 21.31
C VAL A 110 39.90 -19.95 21.12
N TYR A 111 39.96 -20.55 19.94
CA TYR A 111 40.91 -21.60 19.62
C TYR A 111 42.10 -21.07 18.80
N SER A 112 43.29 -21.56 19.13
CA SER A 112 44.45 -21.48 18.26
C SER A 112 44.71 -22.84 17.64
N TYR A 113 45.01 -22.81 16.35
CA TYR A 113 45.44 -23.98 15.59
C TYR A 113 46.93 -23.86 15.34
N SER A 114 47.71 -24.74 15.94
CA SER A 114 49.16 -24.82 15.71
C SER A 114 49.55 -26.30 15.62
N ASN A 115 50.34 -26.65 14.61
CA ASN A 115 50.85 -28.01 14.39
C ASN A 115 49.76 -29.10 14.41
N ASN A 116 48.64 -28.89 13.69
CA ASN A 116 47.51 -29.81 13.64
C ASN A 116 46.80 -30.10 14.99
N VAL A 117 47.04 -29.30 16.03
CA VAL A 117 46.38 -29.42 17.33
C VAL A 117 45.54 -28.17 17.61
N GLN A 118 44.27 -28.39 17.99
CA GLN A 118 43.36 -27.33 18.45
C GLN A 118 43.54 -27.12 19.95
N ARG A 119 43.95 -25.90 20.36
CA ARG A 119 44.07 -25.54 21.78
C ARG A 119 43.22 -24.31 22.09
N ILE A 120 42.49 -24.35 23.20
CA ILE A 120 41.80 -23.16 23.73
C ILE A 120 42.86 -22.19 24.22
N THR A 121 42.81 -20.97 23.69
CA THR A 121 43.70 -19.86 24.07
C THR A 121 43.00 -18.83 24.96
N GLY A 122 41.68 -18.84 24.96
CA GLY A 122 40.87 -17.98 25.81
C GLY A 122 39.38 -18.15 25.56
N TYR A 123 38.63 -17.18 26.02
CA TYR A 123 37.19 -17.07 25.87
C TYR A 123 36.85 -15.64 25.46
N ALA A 124 35.83 -15.51 24.61
CA ALA A 124 35.25 -14.26 24.18
C ALA A 124 33.79 -14.21 24.63
N ALA A 125 33.42 -13.19 25.41
CA ALA A 125 32.03 -12.89 25.70
C ALA A 125 31.58 -11.67 24.91
N SER A 126 30.39 -11.76 24.32
CA SER A 126 29.75 -10.66 23.61
C SER A 126 28.36 -10.42 24.18
N ASN A 127 28.02 -9.16 24.46
CA ASN A 127 26.68 -8.74 24.84
C ASN A 127 26.19 -7.66 23.88
N THR A 128 25.01 -7.84 23.28
CA THR A 128 24.42 -6.89 22.36
C THR A 128 23.18 -6.26 22.96
N VAL A 129 23.11 -4.93 22.89
CA VAL A 129 21.99 -4.12 23.36
C VAL A 129 21.46 -3.31 22.19
N SER A 130 20.15 -3.30 22.00
CA SER A 130 19.45 -2.47 21.02
C SER A 130 18.61 -1.41 21.71
N PHE A 131 18.57 -0.21 21.13
CA PHE A 131 17.78 0.90 21.65
C PHE A 131 17.35 1.83 20.50
N ARG A 132 16.41 2.72 20.80
CA ARG A 132 15.93 3.75 19.89
C ARG A 132 16.22 5.13 20.46
N ILE A 133 16.64 6.04 19.59
CA ILE A 133 16.99 7.40 19.96
C ILE A 133 16.58 8.36 18.83
N PRO A 134 16.28 9.64 19.12
CA PRO A 134 16.10 10.64 18.07
C PRO A 134 17.29 10.69 17.12
N THR A 135 17.03 10.68 15.81
CA THR A 135 18.06 10.59 14.77
C THR A 135 19.18 11.62 14.97
N ASP A 136 18.83 12.85 15.34
CA ASP A 136 19.76 13.97 15.57
C ASP A 136 20.77 13.71 16.70
N LYS A 137 20.40 12.91 17.71
CA LYS A 137 21.22 12.59 18.89
C LYS A 137 22.04 11.31 18.72
N THR A 138 21.85 10.60 17.61
CA THR A 138 22.51 9.31 17.36
C THR A 138 24.03 9.47 17.26
N GLY A 139 24.52 10.48 16.54
CA GLY A 139 25.96 10.71 16.35
C GLY A 139 26.70 10.91 17.67
N THR A 140 26.26 11.86 18.49
CA THR A 140 26.88 12.14 19.80
C THR A 140 26.88 10.93 20.73
N LEU A 141 25.82 10.12 20.69
CA LEU A 141 25.74 8.92 21.53
C LEU A 141 26.67 7.80 21.06
N LEU A 142 26.93 7.70 19.75
CA LEU A 142 27.92 6.77 19.22
C LEU A 142 29.34 7.21 19.59
N ASP A 143 29.62 8.52 19.53
CA ASP A 143 30.92 9.07 19.94
C ASP A 143 31.19 8.86 21.43
N ASP A 144 30.18 8.97 22.29
CA ASP A 144 30.29 8.71 23.74
C ASP A 144 30.53 7.22 24.08
N ALA A 145 30.23 6.30 23.17
CA ALA A 145 30.23 4.87 23.42
C ALA A 145 31.54 4.16 23.05
N VAL A 146 32.45 4.82 22.32
CA VAL A 146 33.73 4.28 21.82
C VAL A 146 34.91 4.92 22.57
#